data_AF-A0A2Z3GPH4-F1
#
_entry.id   AF-A0A2Z3GPH4-F1
#
_cell.length_a   1.000
_cell.length_b   1.000
_cell.length_c   1.000
_cell.angle_alpha   90.00
_cell.angle_beta   90.00
_cell.angle_gamma   90.00
#
_symmetry.space_group_name_H-M   'P 1'
#
loop_
_entity.id
_entity.type
_entity.pdbx_description
1 polymer ?
#
loop_
_entity_poly.entity_id
_entity_poly.type
_entity_poly.pdbx_seq_one_letter_code
_entity_poly.pdbx_strand_id
1 'polypeptide(L)'
;MPLQAGLGNAYVEYASPDGSIQETLHDSMGVIEPSTNVQMRIFRWVGLVAGAGWWAPVFVNRTVRKELSGPIFYLRGKLFLNDLVAVVRGRERLFPQKGLRRE
;
A
#
# COMPACT_ATOMS: atom_id res chain seq x y z
N MET A 1 10.96 0.55 -13.34
CA MET A 1 9.97 -0.38 -12.74
C MET A 1 9.89 -0.05 -11.25
N PRO A 2 8.72 0.24 -10.67
CA PRO A 2 8.61 0.55 -9.25
C PRO A 2 8.88 -0.71 -8.43
N LEU A 3 9.99 -0.74 -7.71
CA LEU A 3 10.29 -1.77 -6.72
C LEU A 3 10.03 -1.16 -5.35
N GLN A 4 9.07 -1.71 -4.60
CA GLN A 4 8.83 -1.33 -3.21
C GLN A 4 9.51 -2.37 -2.31
N ALA A 5 10.29 -1.90 -1.34
CA ALA A 5 10.92 -2.75 -0.33
C ALA A 5 10.42 -2.32 1.05
N GLY A 6 10.08 -3.30 1.88
CA GLY A 6 9.59 -3.09 3.25
C GLY A 6 10.22 -4.07 4.22
N LEU A 7 10.41 -3.64 5.46
CA LEU A 7 10.78 -4.48 6.60
C LEU A 7 9.61 -4.46 7.58
N GLY A 8 9.23 -5.61 8.11
CA GLY A 8 8.13 -5.72 9.06
C GLY A 8 8.13 -7.05 9.81
N ASN A 9 7.28 -7.14 10.81
CA ASN A 9 7.02 -8.39 11.52
C ASN A 9 5.76 -9.02 10.91
N ALA A 10 5.84 -10.29 10.56
CA ALA A 10 4.71 -11.06 10.08
C ALA A 10 4.48 -12.24 11.04
N TYR A 11 3.23 -12.47 11.41
CA TYR A 11 2.82 -13.67 12.12
C TYR A 11 1.80 -14.41 11.25
N VAL A 12 1.84 -15.75 11.30
CA VAL A 12 0.88 -16.61 10.61
C VAL A 12 0.27 -17.53 11.65
N GLU A 13 -1.05 -17.43 11.80
CA GLU A 13 -1.84 -18.34 12.60
C GLU A 13 -2.35 -19.46 11.70
N TYR A 14 -1.97 -20.71 12.03
CA TYR A 14 -2.53 -21.89 11.37
C TYR A 14 -3.61 -22.49 12.27
N ALA A 15 -4.84 -22.55 11.76
CA ALA A 15 -5.88 -23.37 12.37
C ALA A 15 -5.65 -24.83 11.98
N SER A 16 -5.21 -25.64 12.94
CA SER A 16 -5.04 -27.07 12.74
C SER A 16 -6.42 -27.77 12.69
N PRO A 17 -6.56 -28.91 11.98
CA PRO A 17 -7.84 -29.63 11.84
C PRO A 17 -8.44 -30.11 13.16
N ASP A 18 -7.65 -30.15 14.23
CA ASP A 18 -8.03 -30.49 15.60
C ASP A 18 -8.56 -29.29 16.41
N GLY A 19 -8.64 -28.10 15.80
CA GLY A 19 -9.06 -26.86 16.46
C GLY A 19 -7.96 -26.16 17.24
N SER A 20 -6.72 -26.65 17.21
CA SER A 20 -5.57 -25.97 17.82
C SER A 20 -5.05 -24.85 16.90
N ILE A 21 -4.88 -23.64 17.47
CA ILE A 21 -4.24 -22.52 16.77
C ILE A 21 -2.74 -22.64 17.02
N GLN A 22 -1.97 -22.94 15.98
CA GLN A 22 -0.51 -22.92 16.06
C GLN A 22 -0.02 -21.58 15.50
N GLU A 23 0.53 -20.75 16.39
CA GLU A 23 1.21 -19.51 16.03
C GLU A 23 2.65 -19.82 15.60
N THR A 24 3.06 -19.37 14.41
CA THR A 24 4.48 -19.40 14.02
C THR A 24 5.23 -18.28 14.73
N LEU A 25 6.43 -18.59 15.25
CA LEU A 25 7.34 -17.67 15.95
C LEU A 25 7.46 -16.32 15.23
N HIS A 26 7.41 -15.22 16.00
CA HIS A 26 7.62 -13.85 15.52
C HIS A 26 9.00 -13.73 14.84
N ASP A 27 9.05 -13.91 13.53
CA ASP A 27 10.29 -13.86 12.77
C ASP A 27 10.35 -12.57 11.94
N SER A 28 11.54 -11.97 11.89
CA SER A 28 11.75 -10.71 11.16
C SER A 28 11.66 -10.96 9.66
N MET A 29 10.65 -10.40 8.99
CA MET A 29 10.41 -10.61 7.56
C MET A 29 10.83 -9.38 6.74
N GLY A 30 11.57 -9.63 5.67
CA GLY A 30 11.76 -8.64 4.61
C GLY A 30 10.78 -8.90 3.46
N VAL A 31 10.36 -7.86 2.76
CA VAL A 31 9.40 -7.96 1.67
C VAL A 31 9.89 -7.16 0.49
N ILE A 32 9.90 -7.80 -0.69
CA ILE A 32 10.13 -7.13 -1.95
C ILE A 32 8.83 -7.22 -2.77
N GLU A 33 8.34 -6.07 -3.19
CA GLU A 33 7.12 -5.91 -3.98
C GLU A 33 7.43 -5.16 -5.29
N PRO A 34 7.76 -5.87 -6.39
CA PRO A 34 7.60 -5.27 -7.70
C PRO A 34 6.12 -4.91 -7.88
N SER A 35 5.83 -3.63 -8.10
CA SER A 35 4.45 -3.16 -8.23
C SER A 35 4.31 -2.13 -9.34
N THR A 36 3.11 -2.08 -9.91
CA THR A 36 2.69 -1.01 -10.82
C THR A 36 1.49 -0.31 -10.19
N ASN A 37 1.50 1.02 -10.22
CA ASN A 37 0.42 1.82 -9.67
C ASN A 37 -0.02 2.92 -10.63
N VAL A 38 -1.27 3.32 -10.45
CA VAL A 38 -1.86 4.50 -11.05
C VAL A 38 -2.29 5.41 -9.91
N GLN A 39 -1.92 6.68 -10.05
CA GLN A 39 -2.30 7.72 -9.10
C GLN A 39 -3.24 8.70 -9.77
N MET A 40 -4.35 9.01 -9.09
CA MET A 40 -5.28 10.05 -9.50
C MET A 40 -5.45 11.07 -8.37
N ARG A 41 -5.38 12.35 -8.70
CA ARG A 41 -5.63 13.44 -7.75
C ARG A 41 -7.11 13.81 -7.83
N ILE A 42 -7.87 13.51 -6.78
CA ILE A 42 -9.31 13.82 -6.71
C ILE A 42 -9.50 15.30 -6.37
N PHE A 43 -8.80 15.76 -5.33
CA PHE A 43 -8.73 17.15 -4.92
C PHE A 43 -7.27 17.58 -4.82
N ARG A 44 -7.00 18.89 -4.71
CA ARG A 44 -5.63 19.34 -4.42
C ARG A 44 -5.08 18.69 -3.15
N TRP A 45 -5.89 18.56 -2.11
CA TRP A 45 -5.46 18.03 -0.82
C TRP A 45 -5.62 16.50 -0.67
N VAL A 46 -6.29 15.81 -1.60
CA VAL A 46 -6.51 14.35 -1.58
C VAL A 46 -6.26 13.70 -2.94
N GLY A 47 -5.45 12.65 -2.93
CA GLY A 47 -5.28 11.73 -4.04
C GLY A 47 -5.68 10.30 -3.67
N LEU A 48 -5.93 9.51 -4.70
CA LEU A 48 -6.16 8.09 -4.63
C LEU A 48 -5.04 7.40 -5.40
N VAL A 49 -4.52 6.31 -4.86
CA VAL A 49 -3.53 5.46 -5.52
C VAL A 49 -4.09 4.05 -5.54
N ALA A 50 -4.22 3.49 -6.74
CA ALA A 50 -4.55 2.09 -6.91
C ALA A 50 -3.34 1.38 -7.53
N GLY A 51 -3.11 0.14 -7.14
CA GLY A 51 -1.99 -0.61 -7.70
C GLY A 51 -2.15 -2.11 -7.55
N ALA A 52 -1.35 -2.80 -8.34
CA ALA A 52 -1.17 -4.24 -8.26
C ALA A 52 0.33 -4.52 -8.14
N GLY A 53 0.67 -5.54 -7.37
CA GLY A 53 2.05 -5.96 -7.18
C GLY A 53 2.15 -7.45 -6.99
N TRP A 54 3.39 -7.92 -6.91
CA TRP A 54 3.67 -9.28 -6.50
C TRP A 54 4.35 -9.24 -5.14
N TRP A 55 3.73 -9.86 -4.14
CA TRP A 55 4.33 -9.96 -2.82
C TRP A 55 5.34 -11.11 -2.84
N ALA A 56 6.62 -10.80 -2.64
CA ALA A 56 7.67 -11.80 -2.48
C ALA A 56 8.36 -11.64 -1.12
N PRO A 57 7.94 -12.42 -0.10
CA PRO A 57 8.64 -12.48 1.18
C PRO A 57 10.08 -12.95 1.00
N VAL A 58 11.02 -12.27 1.66
CA VAL A 58 12.43 -12.60 1.77
C VAL A 58 12.78 -12.81 3.25
N PHE A 59 13.83 -13.60 3.51
CA PHE A 59 14.23 -14.00 4.88
C PHE A 59 13.24 -14.88 5.67
N VAL A 60 12.27 -15.52 5.03
CA VAL A 60 11.41 -16.54 5.66
C VAL A 60 11.64 -17.95 5.11
N ASN A 61 11.22 -18.95 5.89
CA ASN A 61 11.27 -20.37 5.52
C ASN A 61 10.63 -20.59 4.13
N ARG A 62 11.21 -21.49 3.34
CA ARG A 62 10.82 -21.77 1.95
C ARG A 62 9.36 -22.19 1.81
N THR A 63 8.78 -22.86 2.81
CA THR A 63 7.36 -23.24 2.85
C THR A 63 6.47 -21.98 2.94
N VAL A 64 6.72 -21.15 3.95
CA VAL A 64 6.04 -19.87 4.20
C VAL A 64 6.16 -18.94 2.99
N ARG A 65 7.35 -18.87 2.37
CA ARG A 65 7.56 -18.08 1.16
C ARG A 65 6.63 -18.51 0.02
N LYS A 66 6.42 -19.81 -0.21
CA LYS A 66 5.57 -20.28 -1.31
C LYS A 66 4.10 -20.00 -1.07
N GLU A 67 3.65 -20.05 0.17
CA GLU A 67 2.25 -19.84 0.54
C GLU A 67 1.87 -18.35 0.59
N LEU A 68 2.78 -17.48 1.04
CA LEU A 68 2.56 -16.03 1.08
C LEU A 68 3.01 -15.28 -0.19
N SER A 69 3.66 -15.94 -1.14
CA SER A 69 3.98 -15.31 -2.42
C SER A 69 2.78 -15.29 -3.33
N GLY A 70 2.33 -14.10 -3.73
CA GLY A 70 1.18 -13.99 -4.60
C GLY A 70 0.92 -12.58 -5.11
N PRO A 71 -0.06 -12.44 -6.03
CA PRO A 71 -0.50 -11.14 -6.49
C PRO A 71 -1.23 -10.40 -5.38
N ILE A 72 -0.92 -9.12 -5.22
CA ILE A 72 -1.59 -8.22 -4.29
C ILE A 72 -2.23 -7.06 -5.05
N PHE A 73 -3.39 -6.63 -4.59
CA PHE A 73 -4.09 -5.45 -5.07
C PHE A 73 -4.29 -4.50 -3.91
N TYR A 74 -4.00 -3.21 -4.11
CA TYR A 74 -4.13 -2.22 -3.06
C TYR A 74 -4.81 -0.95 -3.55
N LEU A 75 -5.54 -0.33 -2.62
CA LEU A 75 -6.12 0.99 -2.76
C LEU A 75 -5.66 1.84 -1.58
N ARG A 76 -4.97 2.95 -1.85
CA ARG A 76 -4.39 3.84 -0.84
C ARG A 76 -4.93 5.26 -1.04
N GLY A 77 -5.37 5.89 0.05
CA GLY A 77 -5.61 7.32 0.10
C GLY A 77 -4.31 8.07 0.35
N LYS A 78 -4.09 9.20 -0.34
CA LYS A 78 -2.94 10.09 -0.13
C LYS A 78 -3.43 11.48 0.25
N LEU A 79 -3.04 11.95 1.44
CA LEU A 79 -3.31 13.30 1.90
C LEU A 79 -2.11 14.20 1.61
N PHE A 80 -2.34 15.34 0.96
CA PHE A 80 -1.31 16.36 0.72
C PHE A 80 -1.44 17.44 1.80
N LEU A 81 -0.74 17.28 2.92
CA LEU A 81 -0.84 18.16 4.08
C LEU A 81 -0.62 19.64 3.75
N ASN A 82 0.35 19.96 2.88
CA ASN A 82 0.62 21.34 2.49
C ASN A 82 -0.58 21.99 1.78
N ASP A 83 -1.17 21.28 0.80
CA ASP A 83 -2.37 21.74 0.10
C ASP A 83 -3.59 21.76 1.04
N LEU A 84 -3.72 20.79 1.97
CA LEU A 84 -4.80 20.79 2.97
C LEU A 84 -4.74 22.04 3.85
N VAL A 85 -3.56 22.39 4.35
CA VAL A 85 -3.37 23.60 5.16
C VAL A 85 -3.66 24.87 4.34
N ALA A 86 -3.24 24.91 3.08
CA ALA A 86 -3.52 26.06 2.20
C ALA A 86 -5.03 26.24 1.95
N VAL A 87 -5.75 25.15 1.76
CA VAL A 87 -7.21 25.12 1.61
C VAL A 87 -7.93 25.55 2.89
N VAL A 88 -7.56 24.98 4.05
CA VAL A 88 -8.16 25.31 5.35
C VAL A 88 -7.91 26.78 5.72
N ARG A 89 -6.74 27.33 5.38
CA ARG A 89 -6.42 28.76 5.59
C ARG A 89 -7.06 29.69 4.56
N GLY A 90 -7.90 29.18 3.66
CA GLY A 90 -8.59 29.97 2.64
C GLY A 90 -7.67 30.61 1.59
N ARG A 91 -6.39 30.21 1.53
CA ARG A 91 -5.44 30.71 0.53
C ARG A 91 -5.71 30.14 -0.85
N GLU A 92 -6.39 28.99 -0.93
CA GLU A 92 -6.69 28.30 -2.18
C GLU A 92 -8.10 27.71 -2.21
N ARG A 93 -8.73 27.70 -3.39
CA ARG A 93 -10.07 27.14 -3.59
C ARG A 93 -10.04 25.61 -3.57
N LEU A 94 -11.07 25.01 -2.97
CA LEU A 94 -11.31 23.55 -2.94
C LEU A 94 -11.39 22.93 -4.36
N PHE A 95 -11.94 23.68 -5.32
CA PHE A 95 -12.12 23.28 -6.72
C PHE A 95 -11.48 24.31 -7.67
N PRO A 96 -10.19 24.20 -8.00
CA PRO A 96 -9.57 25.06 -8.99
C PRO A 96 -10.05 24.68 -10.39
N GLN A 97 -10.60 25.63 -11.16
CA GLN A 97 -10.94 25.44 -12.58
C GLN A 97 -9.71 25.52 -13.52
N LYS A 98 -8.49 25.44 -12.98
CA LYS A 98 -7.25 25.48 -13.77
C LYS A 98 -7.13 24.19 -14.58
N GLY A 99 -7.32 24.29 -15.89
CA GLY A 99 -7.31 23.15 -16.83
C GLY A 99 -8.64 22.90 -17.56
N LEU A 100 -9.73 23.60 -17.19
CA LEU A 100 -11.04 23.53 -17.87
C LEU A 100 -11.24 24.61 -18.95
N ARG A 101 -10.29 25.55 -19.10
CA ARG A 101 -10.26 26.47 -20.25
C ARG A 101 -9.49 25.78 -21.37
N ARG A 102 -10.22 25.31 -22.39
CA ARG A 102 -9.66 25.19 -23.74
C ARG A 102 -9.49 26.62 -24.25
N GLU A 103 -8.25 27.01 -24.50
CA GLU A 103 -7.98 28.09 -25.45
C GLU A 103 -8.21 27.55 -26.87
#